data_AF-A0AAU4H5L7-F1
#
_entry.id   AF-A0AAU4H5L7-F1
#
_cell.length_a   1.000
_cell.length_b   1.000
_cell.length_c   1.000
_cell.angle_alpha   90.00
_cell.angle_beta   90.00
_cell.angle_gamma   90.00
#
_symmetry.space_group_name_H-M   'P 1'
#
loop_
_entity.id
_entity.type
_entity.pdbx_description
1 polymer ?
#
loop_
_entity_poly.entity_id
_entity_poly.type
_entity_poly.pdbx_seq_one_letter_code
_entity_poly.pdbx_strand_id
1 'polypeptide(L)'
;MRKIAIGTALTGALALTGLAAPLAQAATPDLVFSGVTVNKGKAVVVGTTAAVKVPVTYTLTRPSDLVIDYKTTFAGIMLYRGGLSDFDNELDSDMSPTCTTTATTDTTVTESCSDTITVDPGDSLYETADATTWNVGGMYGRYDVDLDDSDDKISSSMDFAAWGNKGKVRIQRAAKLTANASPEPVKKGRTITVTGALTRANWETGKYSGYVSQPAKLQFRAKSSSTYTTVKTVTTGKSGALTTTVKAAQDGYFRYVFAGTSTTGAATAAGDFIDVE
;
A
#
# COMPACT_ATOMS: atom_id res chain seq x y z
N MET A 1 -39.73 90.88 2.49
CA MET A 1 -40.24 90.42 1.18
C MET A 1 -39.06 90.21 0.23
N ARG A 2 -39.07 89.09 -0.50
CA ARG A 2 -38.11 88.57 -1.51
C ARG A 2 -36.81 87.97 -0.91
N LYS A 3 -36.33 86.79 -1.29
CA LYS A 3 -36.76 85.62 -2.11
C LYS A 3 -35.85 84.44 -1.67
N ILE A 4 -36.35 83.20 -1.71
CA ILE A 4 -35.63 81.95 -1.43
C ILE A 4 -34.86 81.48 -2.68
N ALA A 5 -33.68 80.86 -2.51
CA ALA A 5 -33.22 79.73 -3.33
C ALA A 5 -32.15 78.89 -2.60
N ILE A 6 -32.28 77.56 -2.75
CA ILE A 6 -31.61 76.43 -2.09
C ILE A 6 -30.40 75.98 -2.92
N GLY A 7 -29.37 75.38 -2.31
CA GLY A 7 -28.30 74.70 -3.07
C GLY A 7 -27.19 74.02 -2.25
N THR A 8 -27.52 72.85 -1.69
CA THR A 8 -26.71 71.61 -1.58
C THR A 8 -25.18 71.67 -1.37
N ALA A 9 -24.75 71.21 -0.20
CA ALA A 9 -23.39 70.74 0.07
C ALA A 9 -23.20 69.32 -0.50
N LEU A 10 -22.17 69.12 -1.32
CA LEU A 10 -21.70 67.81 -1.77
C LEU A 10 -20.42 67.46 -1.00
N THR A 11 -20.56 66.69 0.07
CA THR A 11 -19.47 65.87 0.63
C THR A 11 -19.16 64.73 -0.33
N GLY A 12 -18.00 64.78 -0.98
CA GLY A 12 -17.49 63.68 -1.80
C GLY A 12 -17.07 62.51 -0.91
N ALA A 13 -17.87 61.45 -0.90
CA ALA A 13 -17.47 60.15 -0.35
C ALA A 13 -16.62 59.43 -1.41
N LEU A 14 -15.35 59.19 -1.09
CA LEU A 14 -14.47 58.33 -1.88
C LEU A 14 -14.89 56.87 -1.63
N ALA A 15 -15.77 56.33 -2.47
CA ALA A 15 -16.11 54.92 -2.44
C ALA A 15 -14.96 54.11 -3.07
N LEU A 16 -14.09 53.52 -2.25
CA LEU A 16 -13.24 52.42 -2.70
C LEU A 16 -14.14 51.20 -2.94
N THR A 17 -14.58 51.02 -4.18
CA THR A 17 -15.08 49.73 -4.65
C THR A 17 -13.89 48.79 -4.71
N GLY A 18 -13.62 48.08 -3.62
CA GLY A 18 -12.76 46.91 -3.64
C GLY A 18 -13.41 45.87 -4.53
N LEU A 19 -12.97 45.76 -5.78
CA LEU A 19 -13.14 44.52 -6.53
C LEU A 19 -12.26 43.48 -5.86
N ALA A 20 -12.80 42.80 -4.85
CA ALA A 20 -12.38 41.44 -4.58
C ALA A 20 -12.82 40.64 -5.80
N ALA A 21 -11.94 40.53 -6.80
CA ALA A 21 -12.08 39.49 -7.79
C ALA A 21 -12.24 38.18 -7.00
N PRO A 22 -13.26 37.35 -7.26
CA PRO A 22 -13.25 36.02 -6.68
C PRO A 22 -11.90 35.41 -7.04
N LEU A 23 -11.16 34.95 -6.03
CA LEU A 23 -10.04 34.06 -6.31
C LEU A 23 -10.64 32.95 -7.17
N ALA A 24 -10.26 32.92 -8.44
CA ALA A 24 -10.70 31.89 -9.36
C ALA A 24 -10.04 30.60 -8.89
N GLN A 25 -10.65 29.95 -7.89
CA GLN A 25 -10.37 28.57 -7.60
C GLN A 25 -10.83 27.82 -8.84
N ALA A 26 -9.87 27.29 -9.59
CA ALA A 26 -10.16 26.39 -10.69
C ALA A 26 -11.10 25.31 -10.16
N ALA A 27 -12.26 25.15 -10.81
CA ALA A 27 -13.21 24.15 -10.39
C ALA A 27 -12.51 22.78 -10.46
N THR A 28 -12.42 22.10 -9.33
CA THR A 28 -11.90 20.73 -9.29
C THR A 28 -12.76 19.86 -10.21
N PRO A 29 -12.18 19.14 -11.18
CA PRO A 29 -12.96 18.30 -12.07
C PRO A 29 -13.67 17.19 -11.29
N ASP A 30 -14.92 16.90 -11.65
CA ASP A 30 -15.69 15.85 -11.00
C ASP A 30 -15.30 14.47 -11.56
N LEU A 31 -14.38 13.79 -10.86
CA LEU A 31 -13.92 12.45 -11.22
C LEU A 31 -14.57 11.39 -10.34
N VAL A 32 -14.99 10.30 -10.98
CA VAL A 32 -15.52 9.12 -10.29
C VAL A 32 -14.59 7.94 -10.51
N PHE A 33 -14.04 7.45 -9.40
CA PHE A 33 -13.26 6.20 -9.36
C PHE A 33 -14.15 5.10 -8.78
N SER A 34 -14.31 4.01 -9.52
CA SER A 34 -15.14 2.86 -9.10
C SER A 34 -14.49 1.53 -9.47
N GLY A 35 -15.00 0.42 -8.93
CA GLY A 35 -14.48 -0.92 -9.22
C GLY A 35 -13.01 -1.14 -8.83
N VAL A 36 -12.49 -0.34 -7.87
CA VAL A 36 -11.06 -0.35 -7.54
C VAL A 36 -10.67 -1.67 -6.89
N THR A 37 -9.71 -2.35 -7.51
CA THR A 37 -9.12 -3.59 -7.01
C THR A 37 -7.62 -3.42 -6.90
N VAL A 38 -7.12 -3.39 -5.66
CA VAL A 38 -5.68 -3.35 -5.36
C VAL A 38 -5.18 -4.77 -5.13
N ASN A 39 -4.06 -5.12 -5.75
CA ASN A 39 -3.38 -6.40 -5.61
C ASN A 39 -4.30 -7.63 -5.73
N LYS A 40 -5.29 -7.59 -6.65
CA LYS A 40 -6.27 -8.67 -6.82
C LYS A 40 -7.05 -9.00 -5.52
N GLY A 41 -7.25 -8.00 -4.66
CA GLY A 41 -7.92 -8.14 -3.36
C GLY A 41 -7.05 -8.79 -2.27
N LYS A 42 -5.76 -9.00 -2.51
CA LYS A 42 -4.84 -9.63 -1.54
C LYS A 42 -4.04 -8.58 -0.78
N ALA A 43 -3.57 -8.95 0.41
CA ALA A 43 -2.59 -8.15 1.13
C ALA A 43 -1.28 -8.04 0.32
N VAL A 44 -0.63 -6.88 0.36
CA VAL A 44 0.70 -6.64 -0.21
C VAL A 44 1.72 -7.04 0.85
N VAL A 45 2.60 -7.99 0.52
CA VAL A 45 3.62 -8.49 1.46
C VAL A 45 4.98 -7.99 1.00
N VAL A 46 5.63 -7.17 1.82
CA VAL A 46 6.87 -6.46 1.44
C VAL A 46 8.04 -6.93 2.30
N GLY A 47 9.16 -7.24 1.63
CA GLY A 47 10.44 -7.60 2.25
C GLY A 47 11.22 -6.38 2.73
N THR A 48 12.55 -6.47 2.79
CA THR A 48 13.41 -5.36 3.22
C THR A 48 14.26 -4.76 2.10
N THR A 49 14.25 -5.33 0.89
CA THR A 49 15.17 -4.94 -0.19
C THR A 49 14.54 -4.88 -1.57
N ALA A 50 13.58 -5.76 -1.88
CA ALA A 50 13.00 -5.82 -3.22
C ALA A 50 11.70 -5.02 -3.27
N ALA A 51 11.62 -4.10 -4.23
CA ALA A 51 10.40 -3.40 -4.55
C ALA A 51 9.30 -4.37 -4.99
N VAL A 52 8.08 -4.13 -4.52
CA VAL A 52 6.90 -4.94 -4.84
C VAL A 52 6.01 -4.16 -5.80
N LYS A 53 5.76 -4.73 -6.97
CA LYS A 53 4.82 -4.19 -7.96
C LYS A 53 3.39 -4.61 -7.63
N VAL A 54 2.55 -3.64 -7.28
CA VAL A 54 1.18 -3.84 -6.85
C VAL A 54 0.22 -3.49 -8.00
N PRO A 55 -0.39 -4.49 -8.67
CA PRO A 55 -1.32 -4.20 -9.75
C PRO A 55 -2.60 -3.59 -9.19
N VAL A 56 -3.10 -2.54 -9.86
CA VAL A 56 -4.35 -1.87 -9.53
C VAL A 56 -5.22 -1.82 -10.78
N THR A 57 -6.51 -2.11 -10.63
CA THR A 57 -7.49 -1.94 -11.71
C THR A 57 -8.67 -1.14 -11.20
N TYR A 58 -9.23 -0.27 -12.03
CA TYR A 58 -10.35 0.59 -11.67
C TYR A 58 -11.07 1.11 -12.91
N THR A 59 -12.29 1.60 -12.70
CA THR A 59 -13.03 2.37 -13.69
C THR A 59 -12.94 3.85 -13.33
N LEU A 60 -12.54 4.67 -14.30
CA LEU A 60 -12.52 6.12 -14.20
C LEU A 60 -13.62 6.70 -15.08
N THR A 61 -14.49 7.54 -14.50
CA THR A 61 -15.40 8.39 -15.26
C THR A 61 -14.99 9.84 -15.04
N ARG A 62 -14.82 10.57 -16.15
CA ARG A 62 -14.40 11.98 -16.18
C ARG A 62 -15.29 12.81 -17.11
N PRO A 63 -15.31 14.14 -16.95
CA PRO A 63 -15.91 15.04 -17.93
C PRO A 63 -15.31 14.83 -19.33
N SER A 64 -16.13 14.92 -20.37
CA SER A 64 -15.69 14.68 -21.76
C SER A 64 -14.70 15.72 -22.28
N ASP A 65 -14.72 16.92 -21.72
CA ASP A 65 -13.81 18.05 -22.01
C ASP A 65 -12.52 18.03 -21.19
N LEU A 66 -12.45 17.22 -20.12
CA LEU A 66 -11.24 17.06 -19.33
C LEU A 66 -10.24 16.13 -20.04
N VAL A 67 -9.09 16.67 -20.41
CA VAL A 67 -7.94 15.90 -20.91
C VAL A 67 -7.05 15.49 -19.73
N ILE A 68 -6.69 14.21 -19.68
CA ILE A 68 -5.71 13.65 -18.74
C ILE A 68 -4.55 13.13 -19.58
N ASP A 69 -3.47 13.91 -19.63
CA ASP A 69 -2.34 13.69 -20.55
C ASP A 69 -1.11 13.04 -19.89
N TYR A 70 -1.11 12.89 -18.56
CA TYR A 70 0.02 12.44 -17.73
C TYR A 70 1.31 13.24 -17.99
N LYS A 71 1.17 14.50 -18.37
CA LYS A 71 2.25 15.49 -18.50
C LYS A 71 2.01 16.68 -17.59
N THR A 72 0.84 17.27 -17.72
CA THR A 72 0.38 18.41 -16.92
C THR A 72 -0.83 18.04 -16.07
N THR A 73 -1.53 16.95 -16.43
CA THR A 73 -2.72 16.47 -15.74
C THR A 73 -2.62 14.99 -15.48
N PHE A 74 -2.95 14.57 -14.26
CA PHE A 74 -2.77 13.21 -13.78
C PHE A 74 -4.04 12.78 -13.07
N ALA A 75 -4.45 11.53 -13.26
CA ALA A 75 -5.45 10.92 -12.40
C ALA A 75 -5.11 9.45 -12.18
N GLY A 76 -5.34 8.97 -10.97
CA GLY A 76 -4.91 7.62 -10.62
C GLY A 76 -5.50 7.15 -9.32
N ILE A 77 -5.04 5.98 -8.89
CA ILE A 77 -5.32 5.44 -7.57
C ILE A 77 -4.11 5.65 -6.68
N MET A 78 -4.36 6.12 -5.46
CA MET A 78 -3.37 6.21 -4.40
C MET A 78 -3.76 5.31 -3.23
N LEU A 79 -2.74 4.84 -2.50
CA LEU A 79 -2.89 4.21 -1.20
C LEU A 79 -2.38 5.19 -0.16
N TYR A 80 -3.12 5.39 0.92
CA TYR A 80 -2.70 6.34 1.95
C TYR A 80 -3.02 5.84 3.36
N ARG A 81 -2.23 6.33 4.32
CA ARG A 81 -2.52 6.28 5.77
C ARG A 81 -2.97 7.64 6.26
N GLY A 82 -3.60 7.68 7.43
CA GLY A 82 -4.20 8.90 7.95
C GLY A 82 -5.48 9.28 7.22
N GLY A 83 -5.78 10.58 7.21
CA GLY A 83 -6.95 11.17 6.57
C GLY A 83 -6.60 11.89 5.27
N LEU A 84 -7.59 12.19 4.42
CA LEU A 84 -7.36 12.97 3.19
C LEU A 84 -6.84 14.39 3.44
N SER A 85 -7.05 14.93 4.65
CA SER A 85 -6.57 16.24 5.04
C SER A 85 -5.14 16.24 5.58
N ASP A 86 -4.63 15.06 5.96
CA ASP A 86 -3.33 14.89 6.60
C ASP A 86 -2.90 13.42 6.45
N PHE A 87 -2.07 13.16 5.43
CA PHE A 87 -1.56 11.84 5.14
C PHE A 87 -0.39 11.50 6.08
N ASP A 88 -0.47 10.37 6.78
CA ASP A 88 0.68 9.86 7.52
C ASP A 88 1.75 9.29 6.57
N ASN A 89 1.29 8.69 5.45
CA ASN A 89 2.11 8.13 4.39
C ASN A 89 1.23 7.91 3.14
N GLU A 90 1.85 7.90 1.95
CA GLU A 90 1.17 7.79 0.66
C GLU A 90 1.99 6.92 -0.31
N LEU A 91 1.29 6.21 -1.18
CA LEU A 91 1.84 5.46 -2.31
C LEU A 91 0.96 5.68 -3.53
N ASP A 92 1.55 6.20 -4.58
CA ASP A 92 0.93 6.41 -5.88
C ASP A 92 1.75 5.73 -6.99
N SER A 93 1.31 5.86 -8.23
CA SER A 93 1.96 5.23 -9.36
C SER A 93 3.03 6.13 -9.96
N ASP A 94 4.22 5.59 -10.17
CA ASP A 94 5.32 6.27 -10.87
C ASP A 94 5.10 6.33 -12.39
N MET A 95 4.03 5.70 -12.91
CA MET A 95 3.78 5.54 -14.34
C MET A 95 2.34 5.89 -14.70
N SER A 96 2.14 6.35 -15.94
CA SER A 96 0.80 6.54 -16.47
C SER A 96 0.05 5.20 -16.55
N PRO A 97 -1.18 5.09 -16.02
CA PRO A 97 -2.01 3.91 -16.15
C PRO A 97 -2.39 3.68 -17.62
N THR A 98 -2.65 2.42 -17.96
CA THR A 98 -3.22 2.04 -19.26
C THR A 98 -4.73 2.04 -19.16
N CYS A 99 -5.39 2.98 -19.85
CA CYS A 99 -6.84 3.13 -19.84
C CYS A 99 -7.45 2.87 -21.22
N THR A 100 -8.57 2.15 -21.26
CA THR A 100 -9.35 1.87 -22.47
C THR A 100 -10.75 2.46 -22.31
N THR A 101 -11.17 3.32 -23.23
CA THR A 101 -12.53 3.87 -23.24
C THR A 101 -13.56 2.76 -23.41
N THR A 102 -14.52 2.70 -22.49
CA THR A 102 -15.62 1.73 -22.50
C THR A 102 -16.96 2.37 -22.85
N ALA A 103 -17.13 3.66 -22.57
CA ALA A 103 -18.31 4.42 -22.94
C ALA A 103 -17.99 5.91 -23.08
N THR A 104 -18.71 6.58 -23.98
CA THR A 104 -18.68 8.03 -24.18
C THR A 104 -20.11 8.55 -24.28
N THR A 105 -20.38 9.65 -23.60
CA THR A 105 -21.60 10.46 -23.73
C THR A 105 -21.20 11.90 -24.10
N ASP A 106 -22.17 12.78 -24.32
CA ASP A 106 -21.89 14.19 -24.60
C ASP A 106 -21.11 14.88 -23.46
N THR A 107 -21.29 14.43 -22.22
CA THR A 107 -20.73 15.08 -21.02
C THR A 107 -19.65 14.28 -20.30
N THR A 108 -19.53 12.97 -20.56
CA THR A 108 -18.61 12.11 -19.81
C THR A 108 -17.93 11.06 -20.69
N VAL A 109 -16.71 10.68 -20.29
CA VAL A 109 -15.97 9.54 -20.83
C VAL A 109 -15.71 8.57 -19.67
N THR A 110 -16.00 7.29 -19.89
CA THR A 110 -15.72 6.21 -18.93
C THR A 110 -14.67 5.28 -19.49
N GLU A 111 -13.69 4.96 -18.65
CA GLU A 111 -12.47 4.24 -19.01
C GLU A 111 -12.24 3.10 -18.02
N SER A 112 -11.82 1.95 -18.54
CA SER A 112 -11.29 0.84 -17.73
C SER A 112 -9.77 0.96 -17.69
N CYS A 113 -9.22 1.14 -16.50
CA CYS A 113 -7.82 1.45 -16.28
C CYS A 113 -7.09 0.34 -15.51
N SER A 114 -5.83 0.11 -15.89
CA SER A 114 -4.89 -0.75 -15.20
C SER A 114 -3.60 0.01 -14.90
N ASP A 115 -3.12 -0.14 -13.68
CA ASP A 115 -1.96 0.58 -13.15
C ASP A 115 -1.08 -0.33 -12.27
N THR A 116 0.10 0.13 -11.91
CA THR A 116 1.02 -0.56 -11.01
C THR A 116 1.66 0.42 -10.03
N ILE A 117 1.29 0.30 -8.76
CA ILE A 117 1.94 1.04 -7.66
C ILE A 117 3.17 0.27 -7.22
N THR A 118 4.32 0.93 -7.17
CA THR A 118 5.57 0.32 -6.68
C THR A 118 5.70 0.57 -5.19
N VAL A 119 5.94 -0.48 -4.40
CA VAL A 119 6.23 -0.36 -2.97
C VAL A 119 7.67 -0.75 -2.73
N ASP A 120 8.56 0.23 -2.64
CA ASP A 120 9.96 0.00 -2.28
C ASP A 120 10.12 0.08 -0.75
N PRO A 121 10.56 -0.99 -0.07
CA PRO A 121 10.74 -0.91 1.38
C PRO A 121 11.81 0.10 1.85
N GLY A 122 12.73 0.54 0.98
CA GLY A 122 13.73 1.55 1.29
C GLY A 122 13.23 2.99 1.18
N ASP A 123 12.29 3.23 0.26
CA ASP A 123 11.83 4.59 -0.08
C ASP A 123 10.38 4.86 0.34
N SER A 124 9.58 3.81 0.53
CA SER A 124 8.12 3.93 0.72
C SER A 124 7.66 3.57 2.13
N LEU A 125 8.44 2.78 2.86
CA LEU A 125 8.06 2.20 4.15
C LEU A 125 9.09 2.59 5.22
N TYR A 126 8.78 3.66 5.95
CA TYR A 126 9.72 4.28 6.87
C TYR A 126 9.67 3.68 8.27
N GLU A 127 8.49 3.18 8.66
CA GLU A 127 8.26 2.73 10.03
C GLU A 127 7.51 1.41 10.10
N THR A 128 7.63 0.74 11.23
CA THR A 128 6.90 -0.51 11.45
C THR A 128 5.38 -0.33 11.50
N ALA A 129 4.88 0.90 11.70
CA ALA A 129 3.46 1.23 11.67
C ALA A 129 2.86 1.21 10.24
N ASP A 130 3.69 1.30 9.20
CA ASP A 130 3.24 1.14 7.81
C ASP A 130 2.68 -0.27 7.54
N ALA A 131 2.98 -1.24 8.40
CA ALA A 131 2.47 -2.60 8.32
C ALA A 131 1.03 -2.68 8.86
N THR A 132 0.10 -2.02 8.18
CA THR A 132 -1.29 -1.83 8.62
C THR A 132 -2.27 -1.90 7.45
N THR A 133 -3.53 -1.54 7.71
CA THR A 133 -4.53 -1.35 6.67
C THR A 133 -4.46 0.09 6.17
N TRP A 134 -4.20 0.25 4.88
CA TRP A 134 -4.16 1.51 4.17
C TRP A 134 -5.51 1.76 3.50
N ASN A 135 -5.88 3.03 3.39
CA ASN A 135 -7.05 3.47 2.62
C ASN A 135 -6.69 3.53 1.15
N VAL A 136 -7.70 3.31 0.29
CA VAL A 136 -7.58 3.49 -1.15
C VAL A 136 -8.34 4.75 -1.53
N GLY A 137 -7.71 5.61 -2.32
CA GLY A 137 -8.28 6.85 -2.85
C GLY A 137 -8.10 6.95 -4.35
N GLY A 138 -8.95 7.73 -5.00
CA GLY A 138 -8.66 8.29 -6.31
C GLY A 138 -8.00 9.66 -6.14
N MET A 139 -7.12 10.04 -7.04
CA MET A 139 -6.46 11.33 -7.04
C MET A 139 -6.53 11.99 -8.41
N TYR A 140 -6.47 13.32 -8.40
CA TYR A 140 -6.26 14.17 -9.56
C TYR A 140 -5.20 15.21 -9.23
N GLY A 141 -4.26 15.39 -10.16
CA GLY A 141 -3.23 16.41 -10.09
C GLY A 141 -3.24 17.24 -11.36
N ARG A 142 -3.10 18.56 -11.24
CA ARG A 142 -2.73 19.43 -12.36
C ARG A 142 -1.50 20.22 -11.99
N TYR A 143 -0.45 20.05 -12.78
CA TYR A 143 0.80 20.79 -12.68
C TYR A 143 0.78 21.97 -13.66
N ASP A 144 1.04 23.15 -13.12
CA ASP A 144 1.38 24.34 -13.90
C ASP A 144 2.83 24.70 -13.57
N VAL A 145 3.66 24.81 -14.59
CA VAL A 145 5.10 25.07 -14.42
C VAL A 145 5.53 26.12 -15.43
N ASP A 146 6.13 27.16 -14.89
CA ASP A 146 6.86 28.17 -15.62
C ASP A 146 8.35 28.04 -15.26
N LEU A 147 9.13 27.53 -16.21
CA LEU A 147 10.59 27.38 -16.08
C LEU A 147 11.35 28.44 -16.89
N ASP A 148 10.66 29.42 -17.48
CA ASP A 148 11.30 30.51 -18.18
C ASP A 148 11.88 31.49 -17.15
N ASP A 149 13.22 31.50 -17.03
CA ASP A 149 13.94 32.39 -16.10
C ASP A 149 14.28 33.75 -16.73
N SER A 150 13.69 34.09 -17.88
CA SER A 150 13.93 35.37 -18.58
C SER A 150 13.59 36.61 -17.72
N ASP A 151 12.76 36.46 -16.69
CA ASP A 151 12.44 37.49 -15.70
C ASP A 151 13.09 37.26 -14.32
N ASP A 152 14.14 36.42 -14.26
CA ASP A 152 14.83 35.95 -13.05
C ASP A 152 13.91 35.21 -12.05
N LYS A 153 12.80 34.65 -12.53
CA LYS A 153 11.83 33.91 -11.71
C LYS A 153 11.39 32.65 -12.43
N ILE A 154 11.20 31.58 -11.65
CA ILE A 154 10.47 30.39 -12.09
C ILE A 154 9.33 30.13 -11.11
N SER A 155 8.29 29.43 -11.56
CA SER A 155 7.18 29.07 -10.68
C SER A 155 6.61 27.69 -11.01
N SER A 156 6.08 27.04 -9.98
CA SER A 156 5.37 25.79 -10.11
C SER A 156 4.21 25.77 -9.14
N SER A 157 3.04 25.35 -9.61
CA SER A 157 1.88 25.11 -8.76
C SER A 157 1.25 23.76 -9.10
N MET A 158 0.69 23.12 -8.08
CA MET A 158 -0.04 21.86 -8.23
C MET A 158 -1.43 22.03 -7.64
N ASP A 159 -2.45 21.83 -8.46
CA ASP A 159 -3.79 21.58 -7.97
C ASP A 159 -3.89 20.09 -7.64
N PHE A 160 -4.39 19.77 -6.45
CA PHE A 160 -4.60 18.40 -6.01
C PHE A 160 -6.02 18.20 -5.52
N ALA A 161 -6.62 17.08 -5.92
CA ALA A 161 -7.89 16.62 -5.39
C ALA A 161 -7.86 15.12 -5.15
N ALA A 162 -8.49 14.68 -4.07
CA ALA A 162 -8.55 13.27 -3.72
C ALA A 162 -9.96 12.85 -3.30
N TRP A 163 -10.32 11.64 -3.69
CA TRP A 163 -11.58 10.99 -3.36
C TRP A 163 -11.31 9.73 -2.56
N GLY A 164 -11.50 9.80 -1.25
CA GLY A 164 -11.35 8.65 -0.36
C GLY A 164 -12.46 7.60 -0.50
N ASN A 165 -12.48 6.65 0.43
CA ASN A 165 -13.47 5.57 0.51
C ASN A 165 -13.58 4.74 -0.79
N LYS A 166 -12.44 4.41 -1.42
CA LYS A 166 -12.37 3.54 -2.61
C LYS A 166 -12.02 2.09 -2.28
N GLY A 167 -11.86 1.79 -0.99
CA GLY A 167 -11.50 0.49 -0.48
C GLY A 167 -10.39 0.57 0.55
N LYS A 168 -9.87 -0.59 0.91
CA LYS A 168 -8.77 -0.75 1.85
C LYS A 168 -7.84 -1.86 1.36
N VAL A 169 -6.55 -1.72 1.63
CA VAL A 169 -5.55 -2.76 1.35
C VAL A 169 -4.66 -2.95 2.57
N ARG A 170 -4.28 -4.20 2.85
CA ARG A 170 -3.32 -4.48 3.93
C ARG A 170 -1.91 -4.50 3.35
N ILE A 171 -1.03 -3.70 3.92
CA ILE A 171 0.41 -3.77 3.70
C ILE A 171 1.01 -4.56 4.87
N GLN A 172 1.79 -5.58 4.56
CA GLN A 172 2.28 -6.56 5.54
C GLN A 172 3.78 -6.76 5.40
N ARG A 173 4.43 -6.98 6.54
CA ARG A 173 5.85 -7.36 6.59
C ARG A 173 5.99 -8.81 6.12
N ALA A 174 6.94 -9.08 5.24
CA ALA A 174 7.26 -10.44 4.84
C ALA A 174 7.85 -11.23 6.01
N ALA A 175 7.40 -12.48 6.21
CA ALA A 175 8.00 -13.40 7.16
C ALA A 175 8.94 -14.39 6.46
N LYS A 176 9.96 -14.86 7.20
CA LYS A 176 10.84 -15.97 6.83
C LYS A 176 10.78 -17.02 7.93
N LEU A 177 10.78 -18.29 7.54
CA LEU A 177 10.62 -19.42 8.45
C LEU A 177 11.57 -20.54 8.05
N THR A 178 12.27 -21.12 9.03
CA THR A 178 13.19 -22.25 8.84
C THR A 178 12.76 -23.45 9.67
N ALA A 179 13.25 -24.63 9.30
CA ALA A 179 13.08 -25.88 10.03
C ALA A 179 14.36 -26.72 9.92
N ASN A 180 14.71 -27.44 10.98
CA ASN A 180 15.83 -28.38 11.05
C ASN A 180 15.52 -29.45 12.10
N ALA A 181 15.41 -30.71 11.69
CA ALA A 181 15.19 -31.90 12.50
C ALA A 181 16.53 -32.59 12.79
N SER A 182 16.71 -33.09 14.02
CA SER A 182 17.96 -33.77 14.42
C SER A 182 17.75 -34.60 15.69
N PRO A 183 18.60 -35.59 16.01
CA PRO A 183 19.72 -36.10 15.21
C PRO A 183 19.25 -36.90 13.98
N GLU A 184 20.14 -37.02 13.01
CA GLU A 184 19.96 -37.83 11.79
C GLU A 184 21.28 -38.59 11.51
N PRO A 185 21.21 -39.89 11.14
CA PRO A 185 20.03 -40.75 11.18
C PRO A 185 19.55 -41.01 12.63
N VAL A 186 18.31 -41.46 12.78
CA VAL A 186 17.71 -41.74 14.10
C VAL A 186 16.97 -43.06 14.12
N LYS A 187 17.15 -43.84 15.20
CA LYS A 187 16.38 -45.08 15.36
C LYS A 187 14.88 -44.80 15.48
N LYS A 188 14.06 -45.68 14.89
CA LYS A 188 12.60 -45.61 14.98
C LYS A 188 12.10 -45.51 16.43
N GLY A 189 11.14 -44.62 16.66
CA GLY A 189 10.53 -44.34 17.95
C GLY A 189 11.38 -43.49 18.90
N ARG A 190 12.60 -43.09 18.49
CA ARG A 190 13.42 -42.17 19.28
C ARG A 190 12.95 -40.72 19.11
N THR A 191 13.34 -39.92 20.10
CA THR A 191 13.00 -38.50 20.13
C THR A 191 13.97 -37.74 19.23
N ILE A 192 13.42 -36.88 18.37
CA ILE A 192 14.14 -35.87 17.62
C ILE A 192 13.75 -34.49 18.11
N THR A 193 14.64 -33.53 17.91
CA THR A 193 14.39 -32.11 18.11
C THR A 193 14.22 -31.45 16.75
N VAL A 194 13.11 -30.75 16.57
CA VAL A 194 12.90 -29.87 15.43
C VAL A 194 13.09 -28.43 15.91
N THR A 195 14.02 -27.74 15.28
CA THR A 195 14.37 -26.35 15.54
C THR A 195 14.03 -25.49 14.33
N GLY A 196 13.91 -24.18 14.54
CA GLY A 196 13.65 -23.22 13.47
C GLY A 196 13.67 -21.79 13.98
N ALA A 197 13.44 -20.84 13.09
CA ALA A 197 13.27 -19.44 13.46
C ALA A 197 12.20 -18.78 12.57
N LEU A 198 11.26 -18.08 13.21
CA LEU A 198 10.35 -17.16 12.53
C LEU A 198 10.92 -15.73 12.64
N THR A 199 11.22 -15.14 11.50
CA THR A 199 11.66 -13.74 11.42
C THR A 199 10.72 -12.96 10.51
N ARG A 200 10.66 -11.63 10.65
CA ARG A 200 9.91 -10.75 9.75
C ARG A 200 10.74 -9.54 9.34
N ALA A 201 10.47 -9.03 8.15
CA ALA A 201 11.09 -7.81 7.61
C ALA A 201 10.99 -6.68 8.61
N ASN A 202 12.01 -5.86 8.80
CA ASN A 202 12.00 -4.65 9.62
C ASN A 202 12.52 -3.49 8.75
N TRP A 203 11.60 -2.67 8.25
CA TRP A 203 11.88 -1.61 7.29
C TRP A 203 12.77 -0.51 7.88
N GLU A 204 12.55 -0.12 9.15
CA GLU A 204 13.42 0.83 9.88
C GLU A 204 14.90 0.42 9.91
N THR A 205 15.18 -0.88 9.92
CA THR A 205 16.56 -1.41 10.01
C THR A 205 17.06 -2.05 8.71
N GLY A 206 16.21 -2.14 7.68
CA GLY A 206 16.48 -2.90 6.45
C GLY A 206 16.74 -4.41 6.66
N LYS A 207 16.43 -4.99 7.82
CA LYS A 207 16.82 -6.37 8.21
C LYS A 207 15.64 -7.22 8.63
N TYR A 208 15.81 -8.53 8.65
CA TYR A 208 14.83 -9.43 9.26
C TYR A 208 15.12 -9.58 10.76
N SER A 209 14.08 -9.40 11.58
CA SER A 209 14.16 -9.52 13.04
C SER A 209 13.27 -10.66 13.54
N GLY A 210 13.65 -11.28 14.65
CA GLY A 210 12.90 -12.37 15.28
C GLY A 210 11.46 -11.97 15.61
N TYR A 211 10.48 -12.78 15.20
CA TYR A 211 9.07 -12.52 15.49
C TYR A 211 8.59 -13.41 16.64
N VAL A 212 8.48 -12.82 17.83
CA VAL A 212 8.25 -13.51 19.10
C VAL A 212 6.76 -13.73 19.40
N SER A 213 6.46 -14.69 20.26
CA SER A 213 5.12 -14.98 20.77
C SER A 213 4.09 -15.34 19.69
N GLN A 214 4.55 -15.91 18.57
CA GLN A 214 3.69 -16.30 17.45
C GLN A 214 3.51 -17.81 17.40
N PRO A 215 2.28 -18.31 17.15
CA PRO A 215 2.06 -19.73 16.92
C PRO A 215 2.52 -20.15 15.53
N ALA A 216 3.34 -21.19 15.45
CA ALA A 216 3.73 -21.87 14.23
C ALA A 216 3.37 -23.36 14.32
N LYS A 217 2.81 -23.91 13.24
CA LYS A 217 2.46 -25.34 13.16
C LYS A 217 3.67 -26.13 12.66
N LEU A 218 4.14 -27.09 13.46
CA LEU A 218 5.04 -28.12 12.99
C LEU A 218 4.23 -29.16 12.22
N GLN A 219 4.60 -29.39 10.97
CA GLN A 219 3.97 -30.35 10.09
C GLN A 219 4.95 -31.45 9.70
N PHE A 220 4.43 -32.64 9.45
CA PHE A 220 5.17 -33.79 8.94
C PHE A 220 4.50 -34.31 7.67
N ARG A 221 5.30 -34.77 6.71
CA ARG A 221 4.84 -35.67 5.64
C ARG A 221 5.77 -36.86 5.53
N ALA A 222 5.23 -38.04 5.24
CA ALA A 222 6.05 -39.21 4.93
C ALA A 222 6.83 -39.00 3.63
N LYS A 223 7.99 -39.66 3.48
CA LYS A 223 8.81 -39.60 2.26
C LYS A 223 8.04 -39.95 0.99
N SER A 224 7.14 -40.93 1.08
CA SER A 224 6.26 -41.41 0.01
C SER A 224 4.98 -40.59 -0.19
N SER A 225 4.79 -39.49 0.55
CA SER A 225 3.58 -38.65 0.51
C SER A 225 3.90 -37.21 0.14
N SER A 226 2.94 -36.54 -0.50
CA SER A 226 2.94 -35.09 -0.73
C SER A 226 2.12 -34.32 0.31
N THR A 227 1.38 -35.01 1.18
CA THR A 227 0.45 -34.38 2.12
C THR A 227 1.10 -34.16 3.48
N TYR A 228 1.09 -32.91 3.93
CA TYR A 228 1.54 -32.54 5.27
C TYR A 228 0.40 -32.60 6.28
N THR A 229 0.65 -33.20 7.44
CA THR A 229 -0.23 -33.18 8.61
C THR A 229 0.39 -32.37 9.74
N THR A 230 -0.42 -31.63 10.49
CA THR A 230 0.09 -30.89 11.66
C THR A 230 0.28 -31.85 12.82
N VAL A 231 1.50 -31.94 13.34
CA VAL A 231 1.85 -32.81 14.46
C VAL A 231 1.97 -32.03 15.78
N LYS A 232 2.25 -30.72 15.70
CA LYS A 232 2.33 -29.86 16.88
C LYS A 232 2.12 -28.38 16.53
N THR A 233 1.74 -27.59 17.51
CA THR A 233 1.82 -26.11 17.45
C THR A 233 2.85 -25.65 18.46
N VAL A 234 3.76 -24.77 18.05
CA VAL A 234 4.87 -24.26 18.85
C VAL A 234 4.82 -22.73 18.82
N THR A 235 4.99 -22.09 19.97
CA THR A 235 5.06 -20.63 20.06
C THR A 235 6.51 -20.18 19.95
N THR A 236 6.78 -19.15 19.15
CA THR A 236 8.13 -18.59 18.98
C THR A 236 8.62 -17.94 20.28
N GLY A 237 9.85 -18.26 20.66
CA GLY A 237 10.54 -17.71 21.82
C GLY A 237 11.40 -16.49 21.47
N LYS A 238 12.46 -16.28 22.26
CA LYS A 238 13.44 -15.19 22.06
C LYS A 238 14.01 -15.22 20.64
N SER A 239 14.14 -14.04 20.02
CA SER A 239 14.62 -13.88 18.65
C SER A 239 13.84 -14.68 17.60
N GLY A 240 12.60 -15.07 17.89
CA GLY A 240 11.75 -15.84 16.97
C GLY A 240 12.06 -17.34 16.93
N ALA A 241 12.88 -17.85 17.86
CA ALA A 241 13.30 -19.25 17.87
C ALA A 241 12.10 -20.20 18.07
N LEU A 242 12.10 -21.30 17.32
CA LEU A 242 11.18 -22.42 17.46
C LEU A 242 12.00 -23.64 17.87
N THR A 243 11.53 -24.36 18.89
CA THR A 243 12.12 -25.63 19.30
C THR A 243 11.04 -26.53 19.86
N THR A 244 11.04 -27.78 19.42
CA THR A 244 10.19 -28.82 20.01
C THR A 244 10.78 -30.19 19.77
N THR A 245 10.37 -31.15 20.58
CA THR A 245 10.63 -32.57 20.33
C THR A 245 9.40 -33.30 19.80
N VAL A 246 9.65 -34.33 18.97
CA VAL A 246 8.66 -35.30 18.45
C VAL A 246 9.31 -36.68 18.34
N LYS A 247 8.51 -37.72 18.08
CA LYS A 247 9.01 -39.09 17.85
C LYS A 247 9.22 -39.34 16.36
N ALA A 248 10.39 -39.83 15.97
CA ALA A 248 10.69 -40.24 14.60
C ALA A 248 10.07 -41.63 14.34
N ALA A 249 8.97 -41.68 13.58
CA ALA A 249 8.25 -42.93 13.32
C ALA A 249 8.68 -43.62 12.01
N GLN A 250 9.07 -42.82 11.02
CA GLN A 250 9.46 -43.23 9.67
C GLN A 250 10.11 -42.05 8.95
N ASP A 251 10.78 -42.33 7.83
CA ASP A 251 11.31 -41.33 6.91
C ASP A 251 10.26 -40.29 6.50
N GLY A 252 10.69 -39.03 6.46
CA GLY A 252 9.82 -37.97 5.98
C GLY A 252 10.40 -36.59 6.19
N TYR A 253 9.54 -35.59 6.03
CA TYR A 253 9.95 -34.19 6.06
C TYR A 253 9.18 -33.43 7.13
N PHE A 254 9.90 -32.72 8.00
CA PHE A 254 9.34 -31.78 8.95
C PHE A 254 9.43 -30.35 8.42
N ARG A 255 8.38 -29.54 8.63
CA ARG A 255 8.42 -28.11 8.35
C ARG A 255 7.61 -27.32 9.35
N TYR A 256 7.99 -26.07 9.59
CA TYR A 256 7.11 -25.11 10.26
C TYR A 256 6.25 -24.33 9.26
N VAL A 257 5.02 -24.01 9.67
CA VAL A 257 4.10 -23.13 8.94
C VAL A 257 3.58 -22.06 9.89
N PHE A 258 3.75 -20.80 9.50
CA PHE A 258 3.20 -19.63 10.15
C PHE A 258 2.05 -19.06 9.30
N ALA A 259 0.88 -18.90 9.91
CA ALA A 259 -0.34 -18.52 9.20
C ALA A 259 -0.42 -17.03 8.82
N GLY A 260 0.49 -16.19 9.32
CA GLY A 260 0.41 -14.74 9.18
C GLY A 260 -0.41 -14.08 10.29
N THR A 261 -0.40 -12.75 10.28
CA THR A 261 -1.21 -11.86 11.12
C THR A 261 -1.78 -10.73 10.27
N SER A 262 -2.43 -9.74 10.88
CA SER A 262 -2.84 -8.51 10.17
C SER A 262 -1.66 -7.71 9.62
N THR A 263 -0.50 -7.73 10.28
CA THR A 263 0.67 -6.90 9.95
C THR A 263 1.85 -7.67 9.34
N THR A 264 1.76 -9.00 9.28
CA THR A 264 2.85 -9.86 8.80
C THR A 264 2.28 -10.99 7.95
N GLY A 265 2.83 -11.18 6.74
CA GLY A 265 2.41 -12.24 5.83
C GLY A 265 2.69 -13.65 6.36
N ALA A 266 2.00 -14.64 5.81
CA ALA A 266 2.25 -16.06 6.11
C ALA A 266 3.64 -16.51 5.61
N ALA A 267 4.22 -17.52 6.25
CA ALA A 267 5.47 -18.14 5.82
C ALA A 267 5.46 -19.65 6.04
N THR A 268 6.04 -20.39 5.11
CA THR A 268 6.21 -21.85 5.20
C THR A 268 7.69 -22.17 5.01
N ALA A 269 8.27 -22.90 5.97
CA ALA A 269 9.63 -23.39 5.84
C ALA A 269 9.74 -24.45 4.74
N ALA A 270 10.92 -24.57 4.14
CA ALA A 270 11.29 -25.77 3.41
C ALA A 270 11.17 -26.99 4.34
N GLY A 271 10.83 -28.14 3.75
CA GLY A 271 10.79 -29.40 4.49
C GLY A 271 12.19 -29.94 4.71
N ASP A 272 12.47 -30.33 5.94
CA ASP A 272 13.75 -30.91 6.37
C ASP A 272 13.60 -32.41 6.60
N PHE A 273 14.48 -33.20 6.00
CA PHE A 273 14.31 -34.65 5.85
C PHE A 273 14.91 -35.43 7.01
N ILE A 274 14.09 -36.19 7.74
CA ILE A 274 14.56 -37.14 8.75
C ILE A 274 14.77 -38.53 8.14
N ASP A 275 15.94 -39.11 8.36
CA ASP A 275 16.27 -40.51 8.04
C ASP A 275 16.06 -41.40 9.27
N VAL A 276 15.21 -42.43 9.15
CA VAL A 276 14.81 -43.29 10.27
C VAL A 276 15.21 -44.75 10.05
N GLU A 277 16.04 -45.25 10.97
CA GLU A 277 16.59 -46.63 10.96
C GLU A 277 15.87 -47.59 11.91
#